data_AF-A0AAU8G6I7-F1
#
_entry.id   AF-A0AAU8G6I7-F1
#
_cell.length_a   1.000
_cell.length_b   1.000
_cell.length_c   1.000
_cell.angle_alpha   90.00
_cell.angle_beta   90.00
_cell.angle_gamma   90.00
#
_symmetry.space_group_name_H-M   'P 1'
#
loop_
_entity.id
_entity.type
_entity.pdbx_description
1 polymer ?
#
loop_
_entity_poly.entity_id
_entity_poly.type
_entity_poly.pdbx_seq_one_letter_code
_entity_poly.pdbx_strand_id
1 'polypeptide(L)'
;MSSRGSYVLASVSRAVRTVELVAESGAMRLAELASCLGVSRPGAFRIAQTLVAHRWLVQGTDRRYRIGPAVRALPVDPGPGPAEGSARRPGRSTDA
;
A
#
# COMPACT_ATOMS: atom_id res chain seq x y z
N MET A 1 2.29 13.24 -28.78
CA MET A 1 2.98 12.88 -27.52
C MET A 1 2.25 13.58 -26.37
N SER A 2 1.23 12.95 -25.80
CA SER A 2 0.52 13.54 -24.66
C SER A 2 1.22 13.10 -23.39
N SER A 3 1.92 14.03 -22.75
CA SER A 3 2.42 13.84 -21.40
C SER A 3 1.20 13.58 -20.51
N ARG A 4 0.94 12.32 -20.15
CA ARG A 4 0.06 11.99 -19.04
C ARG A 4 0.79 12.44 -17.77
N GLY A 5 0.86 13.76 -17.56
CA GLY A 5 1.25 14.30 -16.28
C GLY A 5 0.30 13.67 -15.26
N SER A 6 0.86 12.81 -14.40
CA SER A 6 0.08 12.12 -13.38
C SER A 6 -0.64 13.18 -12.55
N TYR A 7 -1.96 13.28 -12.73
CA TYR A 7 -2.76 14.19 -11.94
C TYR A 7 -2.88 13.60 -10.54
N VAL A 8 -1.94 13.96 -9.66
CA VAL A 8 -1.90 13.47 -8.29
C VAL A 8 -2.55 14.51 -7.37
N LEU A 9 -3.71 14.15 -6.84
CA LEU A 9 -4.33 14.90 -5.76
C LEU A 9 -3.58 14.66 -4.46
N ALA A 10 -3.08 15.72 -3.83
CA ALA A 10 -2.32 15.62 -2.58
C ALA A 10 -3.12 14.93 -1.46
N SER A 11 -4.44 15.12 -1.40
CA SER A 11 -5.31 14.44 -0.43
C SER A 11 -5.40 12.93 -0.67
N VAL A 12 -5.54 12.52 -1.93
CA VAL A 12 -5.60 11.11 -2.34
C VAL A 12 -4.25 10.44 -2.10
N SER A 13 -3.16 11.11 -2.49
CA SER A 13 -1.79 10.64 -2.23
C SER A 13 -1.54 10.40 -0.74
N ARG A 14 -1.97 11.31 0.14
CA ARG A 14 -1.86 11.11 1.59
C ARG A 14 -2.70 9.94 2.10
N ALA A 15 -3.88 9.72 1.55
CA ALA A 15 -4.72 8.59 1.92
C ALA A 15 -4.07 7.25 1.52
N VAL A 16 -3.55 7.15 0.30
CA VAL A 16 -2.79 5.98 -0.17
C VAL A 16 -1.57 5.75 0.72
N ARG A 17 -0.77 6.80 0.97
CA ARG A 17 0.41 6.71 1.83
C ARG A 17 0.08 6.28 3.26
N THR A 18 -1.08 6.67 3.79
CA THR A 18 -1.53 6.24 5.12
C THR A 18 -1.73 4.72 5.17
N VAL A 19 -2.31 4.14 4.12
CA VAL A 19 -2.53 2.68 4.04
C VAL A 19 -1.19 1.95 3.95
N GLU A 20 -0.27 2.42 3.11
CA GLU A 20 1.09 1.86 2.97
C GLU A 20 1.83 1.85 4.32
N LEU A 21 1.87 2.99 5.01
CA LEU A 21 2.54 3.12 6.30
C LEU A 21 1.98 2.16 7.37
N VAL A 22 0.65 2.02 7.43
CA VAL A 22 -0.01 1.12 8.39
C VAL A 22 0.20 -0.34 7.99
N ALA A 23 0.27 -0.67 6.70
CA ALA A 23 0.56 -2.02 6.22
C ALA A 23 2.01 -2.42 6.56
N GLU A 24 2.98 -1.53 6.30
CA GLU A 24 4.39 -1.72 6.61
C GLU A 24 4.65 -1.86 8.12
N SER A 25 4.02 -1.01 8.93
CA SER A 25 4.22 -0.97 10.38
C SER A 25 3.33 -1.96 11.16
N GLY A 26 2.32 -2.53 10.51
CA GLY A 26 1.27 -3.36 11.11
C GLY A 26 0.23 -2.59 11.94
N ALA A 27 0.65 -1.64 12.78
CA ALA A 27 -0.24 -0.80 13.58
C ALA A 27 0.37 0.56 13.98
N MET A 28 -0.33 1.67 13.74
CA MET A 28 0.17 3.03 14.04
C MET A 28 -0.83 3.88 14.83
N ARG A 29 -0.32 4.74 15.70
CA ARG A 29 -1.06 5.80 16.39
C ARG A 29 -1.26 7.01 15.47
N LEU A 30 -2.28 7.81 15.75
CA LEU A 30 -2.55 9.06 15.03
C LEU A 30 -1.35 10.04 15.02
N ALA A 31 -0.57 10.07 16.12
CA ALA A 31 0.60 10.94 16.23
C ALA A 31 1.68 10.55 15.22
N GLU A 32 1.96 9.25 15.12
CA GLU A 32 2.95 8.68 14.20
C GLU A 32 2.52 8.94 12.75
N LEU A 33 1.24 8.75 12.43
CA LEU A 33 0.68 9.10 11.13
C LEU A 33 0.85 10.58 10.79
N ALA A 34 0.54 11.49 11.71
CA ALA A 34 0.69 12.92 11.49
C ALA A 34 2.16 13.31 11.21
N SER A 35 3.10 12.76 12.00
CA SER A 35 4.53 12.96 11.82
C SER A 35 5.03 12.41 10.48
N CYS A 36 4.69 11.16 10.12
CA CYS A 36 5.13 10.53 8.88
C CYS A 36 4.55 11.22 7.63
N LEU A 37 3.31 11.73 7.71
CA LEU A 37 2.66 12.43 6.60
C LEU A 37 3.04 13.91 6.50
N GLY A 38 3.74 14.46 7.50
CA GLY A 38 4.05 15.89 7.57
C GLY A 38 2.80 16.79 7.63
N VAL A 39 1.75 16.35 8.31
CA VAL A 39 0.48 17.08 8.42
C VAL A 39 0.10 17.35 9.88
N SER A 40 -0.81 18.31 10.09
CA SER A 40 -1.37 18.56 11.41
C SER A 40 -2.19 17.36 11.91
N ARG A 41 -2.30 17.23 13.24
CA ARG A 41 -3.07 16.15 13.86
C ARG A 41 -4.54 16.10 13.41
N PRO A 42 -5.26 17.23 13.27
CA PRO A 42 -6.61 17.23 12.68
C PRO A 42 -6.63 16.76 11.22
N GLY A 43 -5.61 17.10 10.42
CA GLY A 43 -5.48 16.65 9.04
C GLY A 43 -5.31 15.13 8.94
N ALA A 44 -4.39 14.56 9.72
CA ALA A 44 -4.20 13.12 9.81
C ALA A 44 -5.48 12.41 10.31
N PHE A 45 -6.18 13.02 11.27
CA PHE A 45 -7.42 12.46 11.81
C PHE A 45 -8.49 12.35 10.74
N ARG A 46 -8.70 13.40 9.94
CA ARG A 46 -9.67 13.37 8.84
C ARG A 46 -9.35 12.26 7.84
N ILE A 47 -8.09 12.11 7.44
CA ILE A 47 -7.66 11.05 6.52
C ILE A 47 -7.94 9.66 7.13
N ALA A 48 -7.51 9.43 8.38
CA ALA A 48 -7.70 8.17 9.07
C ALA A 48 -9.19 7.83 9.23
N GLN A 49 -10.03 8.80 9.62
CA GLN A 49 -11.48 8.59 9.76
C GLN A 49 -12.16 8.28 8.44
N THR A 50 -11.77 8.95 7.34
CA THR A 50 -12.25 8.60 6.00
C THR A 50 -11.92 7.15 5.67
N LEU A 51 -10.67 6.71 5.89
CA LEU A 51 -10.26 5.32 5.63
C LEU A 51 -10.97 4.30 6.55
N VAL A 52 -11.25 4.66 7.80
CA VAL A 52 -12.06 3.84 8.73
C VAL A 52 -13.50 3.73 8.24
N ALA A 53 -14.10 4.82 7.77
CA ALA A 53 -15.46 4.81 7.21
C ALA A 53 -15.56 3.87 5.99
N HIS A 54 -14.50 3.77 5.18
CA HIS A 54 -14.40 2.82 4.07
C HIS A 54 -13.99 1.40 4.50
N ARG A 55 -13.76 1.15 5.79
CA ARG A 55 -13.24 -0.11 6.35
C ARG A 55 -11.85 -0.52 5.83
N TRP A 56 -11.10 0.45 5.31
CA TRP A 56 -9.71 0.27 4.88
C TRP A 56 -8.75 0.29 6.07
N LEU A 57 -9.12 1.02 7.11
CA LEU A 57 -8.48 0.96 8.42
C LEU A 57 -9.49 0.55 9.49
N VAL A 58 -8.97 0.02 10.59
CA VAL A 58 -9.72 -0.21 11.84
C VAL A 58 -8.93 0.42 12.98
N GLN A 59 -9.61 1.18 13.84
CA GLN A 59 -9.03 1.69 15.07
C GLN A 59 -9.29 0.72 16.22
N GLY A 60 -8.24 0.17 16.82
CA GLY A 60 -8.34 -0.69 17.99
C GLY A 60 -8.65 0.09 19.27
N THR A 61 -8.97 -0.64 20.35
CA THR A 61 -9.16 -0.07 21.69
C THR A 61 -7.90 0.62 22.23
N ASP A 62 -6.72 0.21 21.73
CA ASP A 62 -5.42 0.82 21.98
C ASP A 62 -5.16 2.12 21.21
N ARG A 63 -6.16 2.62 20.48
CA ARG A 63 -6.10 3.80 19.60
C ARG A 63 -5.10 3.67 18.45
N ARG A 64 -4.66 2.45 18.13
CA ARG A 64 -3.83 2.18 16.94
C ARG A 64 -4.70 1.81 15.75
N TYR A 65 -4.39 2.40 14.60
CA TYR A 65 -4.95 2.05 13.31
C TYR A 65 -4.22 0.83 12.73
N ARG A 66 -4.99 -0.12 12.21
CA ARG A 66 -4.53 -1.33 11.53
C ARG A 66 -5.23 -1.47 10.18
N ILE A 67 -4.65 -2.24 9.27
CA ILE A 67 -5.28 -2.56 7.98
C ILE A 67 -6.62 -3.27 8.21
N GLY A 68 -7.67 -2.66 7.68
CA GLY A 68 -9.05 -3.12 7.77
C GLY A 68 -9.40 -4.17 6.73
N PRO A 69 -10.58 -4.79 6.88
CA PRO A 69 -10.99 -5.93 6.08
C PRO A 69 -11.16 -5.61 4.60
N ALA A 70 -11.55 -4.38 4.24
CA ALA A 70 -11.76 -4.02 2.85
C ALA A 70 -10.47 -4.10 2.02
N VAL A 71 -9.33 -3.69 2.59
CA VAL A 71 -8.02 -3.79 1.94
C VAL A 71 -7.56 -5.24 1.88
N ARG A 72 -7.79 -6.05 2.92
CA ARG A 72 -7.43 -7.48 2.94
C ARG A 72 -8.21 -8.33 1.94
N ALA A 73 -9.41 -7.87 1.57
CA ALA A 73 -10.24 -8.53 0.57
C ALA A 73 -9.86 -8.16 -0.88
N LEU A 74 -8.98 -7.17 -1.07
CA LEU A 74 -8.51 -6.83 -2.41
C LEU A 74 -7.65 -7.97 -2.96
N PRO A 75 -7.87 -8.38 -4.23
CA PRO A 75 -6.97 -9.32 -4.89
C PRO A 75 -5.56 -8.74 -4.90
N VAL A 76 -4.59 -9.52 -4.41
CA VAL A 76 -3.19 -9.18 -4.65
C VAL A 76 -2.92 -9.48 -6.12
N ASP A 77 -2.50 -8.46 -6.87
CA ASP A 77 -1.84 -8.71 -8.14
C ASP A 77 -0.42 -9.21 -7.79
N PRO A 78 -0.06 -10.47 -8.08
CA PRO A 78 1.31 -10.95 -7.88
C PRO A 78 2.34 -10.20 -8.74
N GLY A 79 1.91 -9.25 -9.57
CA GLY A 79 2.72 -8.64 -10.61
C GLY A 79 2.97 -9.67 -11.72
N PRO A 80 3.59 -9.25 -12.83
CA PRO A 80 4.18 -10.22 -13.73
C PRO A 80 5.22 -11.00 -12.91
N GLY A 81 4.91 -12.26 -12.60
CA GLY A 81 5.84 -13.14 -11.91
C GLY A 81 7.19 -13.12 -12.64
N PRO A 82 8.32 -13.32 -11.93
CA PRO A 82 9.61 -13.47 -12.60
C PRO A 82 9.42 -14.54 -13.67
N ALA A 83 9.78 -14.22 -14.92
CA ALA A 83 9.65 -15.13 -16.04
C ALA A 83 10.39 -16.45 -15.75
N GLU A 84 9.68 -17.42 -15.18
CA GLU A 84 10.15 -18.78 -14.97
C GLU A 84 10.22 -19.45 -16.33
N GLY A 85 11.43 -19.56 -16.90
CA GLY A 85 11.63 -20.36 -18.10
C GLY A 85 12.79 -19.98 -19.01
N SER A 86 13.97 -19.62 -18.49
CA SER A 86 15.20 -19.52 -19.32
C SER A 86 16.30 -20.53 -18.95
N ALA A 87 16.04 -21.53 -18.12
CA ALA A 87 17.10 -22.45 -17.70
C ALA A 87 16.64 -23.92 -17.62
N ARG A 88 16.42 -24.55 -18.78
CA ARG A 88 16.82 -25.95 -19.05
C ARG A 88 16.54 -26.32 -20.51
N ARG A 89 17.52 -26.14 -21.39
CA ARG A 89 17.73 -27.11 -22.47
C ARG A 89 19.01 -27.88 -22.16
N PRO A 90 18.96 -29.21 -22.00
CA PRO A 90 20.16 -30.01 -21.79
C PRO A 90 21.04 -29.97 -23.05
N GLY A 91 22.35 -29.96 -22.83
CA GLY A 91 23.37 -29.92 -23.87
C GLY A 91 23.14 -30.99 -24.94
N ARG A 92 23.16 -30.55 -26.20
CA ARG A 92 23.31 -31.45 -27.35
C ARG A 92 24.78 -31.90 -27.33
N SER A 93 25.01 -33.14 -26.87
CA SER A 93 26.28 -33.85 -27.04
C SER A 93 26.61 -33.92 -28.52
N THR A 94 27.75 -33.35 -28.87
CA THR A 94 28.46 -33.63 -30.12
C THR A 94 29.09 -35.00 -29.95
N ASP A 95 28.58 -36.03 -30.63
CA ASP A 95 29.40 -37.19 -30.97
C ASP A 95 28.79 -37.95 -32.15
N ALA A 96 29.49 -37.89 -33.30
CA ALA A 96 29.57 -38.85 -34.39
C ALA A 96 30.37 -38.24 -35.55
#